data_AF-A0A962TGF3-F1
#
_entry.id   AF-A0A962TGF3-F1
#
_cell.length_a   1.000
_cell.length_b   1.000
_cell.length_c   1.000
_cell.angle_alpha   90.00
_cell.angle_beta   90.00
_cell.angle_gamma   90.00
#
_symmetry.space_group_name_H-M   'P 1'
#
loop_
_entity.id
_entity.type
_entity.pdbx_description
1 polymer ?
#
loop_
_entity_poly.entity_id
_entity_poly.type
_entity_poly.pdbx_seq_one_letter_code
_entity_poly.pdbx_strand_id
1 'polypeptide(L)'
;MVGLLLMLFSATLLPPMGVAWWYDGVEVVLPFAEALGATLGCGLLCWLPVCRFKIDLRNRDGFILVVVFWVLSSLLGALPFILSDQPEIRFVDAVFETVSGLTTTGASILSGLDTMPRAILYYRAQLHFLGGIGIVVLAVALLPMLGIGGMQLYRASTPGPMKDEKLTPRITETAKNLWYIYVGLNFLCFLAYWLAGMSPFDAICYSFTTVALGGFAPHDASIGYFQNPIMEWVTIAFMLIAMVNFALYFLAWRLRSLSAVYRNPEFRFCMKVVAG
;
A
#
# COMPACT_ATOMS: atom_id res chain seq x y z
N MET A 1 2.07 20.38 -2.49
CA MET A 1 1.67 19.03 -2.01
C MET A 1 2.50 17.92 -2.61
N VAL A 2 2.62 17.83 -3.94
CA VAL A 2 3.43 16.77 -4.61
C VAL A 2 4.82 16.63 -3.98
N GLY A 3 5.57 17.74 -3.83
CA GLY A 3 6.88 17.70 -3.18
C GLY A 3 6.86 17.16 -1.74
N LEU A 4 5.83 17.45 -0.94
CA LEU A 4 5.66 16.88 0.41
C LEU A 4 5.42 15.37 0.36
N LEU A 5 4.61 14.90 -0.60
CA LEU A 5 4.36 13.47 -0.77
C LEU A 5 5.62 12.72 -1.24
N LEU A 6 6.44 13.34 -2.10
CA LEU A 6 7.73 12.77 -2.50
C LEU A 6 8.72 12.69 -1.34
N MET A 7 8.79 13.72 -0.49
CA MET A 7 9.62 13.68 0.72
C MET A 7 9.12 12.64 1.73
N LEU A 8 7.80 12.39 1.80
CA LEU A 8 7.26 11.31 2.61
C LEU A 8 7.57 9.94 1.99
N PHE A 9 7.49 9.81 0.67
CA PHE A 9 7.84 8.59 -0.06
C PHE A 9 9.34 8.26 0.10
N SER A 10 10.24 9.24 0.07
CA SER A 10 11.67 8.99 0.28
C SER A 10 11.97 8.43 1.67
N ALA A 11 11.23 8.84 2.70
CA ALA A 11 11.36 8.27 4.05
C ALA A 11 11.01 6.78 4.10
N THR A 12 10.18 6.28 3.18
CA THR A 12 9.87 4.85 3.06
C THR A 12 11.04 4.02 2.54
N LEU A 13 12.13 4.63 2.06
CA LEU A 13 13.35 3.91 1.69
C LEU A 13 14.25 3.62 2.91
N LEU A 14 13.96 4.18 4.09
CA LEU A 14 14.73 3.90 5.31
C LEU A 14 14.58 2.44 5.79
N PRO A 15 13.38 1.81 5.84
CA PRO A 15 13.27 0.40 6.20
C PRO A 15 14.06 -0.57 5.30
N PRO A 16 13.98 -0.53 3.94
CA PRO A 16 14.79 -1.42 3.12
C PRO A 16 16.30 -1.13 3.25
N MET A 17 16.72 0.13 3.48
CA MET A 17 18.11 0.42 3.85
C MET A 17 18.54 -0.27 5.14
N GLY A 18 17.66 -0.29 6.15
CA GLY A 18 17.91 -1.01 7.41
C GLY A 18 18.01 -2.52 7.22
N VAL A 19 17.17 -3.09 6.35
CA VAL A 19 17.24 -4.51 5.96
C VAL A 19 18.55 -4.79 5.24
N ALA A 20 18.96 -3.95 4.29
CA ALA A 20 20.22 -4.09 3.56
C ALA A 20 21.42 -4.05 4.52
N TRP A 21 21.42 -3.10 5.46
CA TRP A 21 22.49 -2.97 6.45
C TRP A 21 22.60 -4.20 7.35
N TRP A 22 21.46 -4.83 7.70
CA TRP A 22 21.43 -5.99 8.58
C TRP A 22 21.76 -7.31 7.87
N TYR A 23 21.32 -7.49 6.61
CA TYR A 23 21.38 -8.78 5.92
C TYR A 23 22.36 -8.85 4.74
N ASP A 24 22.52 -7.77 3.97
CA ASP A 24 23.12 -7.84 2.62
C ASP A 24 24.46 -7.09 2.51
N GLY A 25 24.72 -6.13 3.41
CA GLY A 25 25.96 -5.35 3.44
C GLY A 25 25.87 -3.98 2.76
N VAL A 26 26.98 -3.23 2.81
CA VAL A 26 27.03 -1.81 2.41
C VAL A 26 26.75 -1.61 0.91
N GLU A 27 27.16 -2.55 0.06
CA GLU A 27 26.94 -2.48 -1.39
C GLU A 27 25.45 -2.38 -1.76
N VAL A 28 24.58 -3.07 -1.00
CA VAL A 28 23.12 -3.03 -1.21
C VAL A 28 22.49 -1.81 -0.50
N VAL A 29 23.13 -1.24 0.52
CA VAL A 29 22.64 -0.02 1.20
C VAL A 29 22.75 1.22 0.29
N LEU A 30 23.84 1.31 -0.49
CA LEU A 30 24.13 2.49 -1.32
C LEU A 30 23.02 2.83 -2.33
N PRO A 31 22.50 1.88 -3.14
CA PRO A 31 21.39 2.15 -4.06
C PRO A 31 20.16 2.76 -3.40
N PHE A 32 19.78 2.27 -2.21
CA PHE A 32 18.65 2.81 -1.48
C PHE A 32 18.94 4.20 -0.88
N ALA A 33 20.17 4.45 -0.43
CA ALA A 33 20.60 5.76 0.08
C ALA A 33 20.60 6.83 -1.02
N GLU A 34 21.11 6.48 -2.20
CA GLU A 34 21.10 7.34 -3.39
C GLU A 34 19.67 7.61 -3.88
N ALA A 35 18.82 6.57 -3.94
CA ALA A 35 17.41 6.72 -4.26
C ALA A 35 16.67 7.61 -3.26
N LEU A 36 16.99 7.50 -1.96
CA LEU A 36 16.45 8.37 -0.92
C LEU A 36 16.87 9.81 -1.15
N GLY A 37 18.16 10.06 -1.38
CA GLY A 37 18.70 11.39 -1.65
C GLY A 37 18.09 12.04 -2.89
N ALA A 38 17.99 11.29 -4.00
CA ALA A 38 17.40 11.75 -5.25
C ALA A 38 15.91 12.08 -5.10
N THR A 39 15.15 11.20 -4.45
CA THR A 39 13.70 11.38 -4.22
C THR A 39 13.43 12.54 -3.28
N LEU A 40 14.20 12.64 -2.18
CA LEU A 40 14.10 13.75 -1.23
C LEU A 40 14.46 15.08 -1.90
N GLY A 41 15.54 15.11 -2.68
CA GLY A 41 15.98 16.27 -3.44
C GLY A 41 14.92 16.74 -4.44
N CYS A 42 14.33 15.81 -5.22
CA CYS A 42 13.22 16.11 -6.12
C CYS A 42 12.02 16.71 -5.35
N GLY A 43 11.65 16.10 -4.21
CA GLY A 43 10.58 16.60 -3.35
C GLY A 43 10.83 18.00 -2.81
N LEU A 44 12.06 18.30 -2.36
CA LEU A 44 12.48 19.62 -1.90
C LEU A 44 12.45 20.65 -3.03
N LEU A 45 12.98 20.32 -4.21
CA LEU A 45 12.97 21.21 -5.38
C LEU A 45 11.55 21.56 -5.82
N CYS A 46 10.61 20.61 -5.75
CA CYS A 46 9.21 20.86 -6.04
C CYS A 46 8.50 21.68 -4.94
N TRP A 47 8.93 21.58 -3.68
CA TRP A 47 8.24 22.20 -2.55
C TRP A 47 8.76 23.60 -2.20
N LEU A 48 10.08 23.81 -2.18
CA LEU A 48 10.72 25.04 -1.73
C LEU A 48 10.22 26.31 -2.44
N PRO A 49 10.04 26.35 -3.76
CA PRO A 49 9.58 27.56 -4.45
C PRO A 49 8.14 27.95 -4.10
N VAL A 50 7.34 26.98 -3.64
CA VAL A 50 5.89 27.14 -3.44
C VAL A 50 5.46 27.00 -1.97
N CYS A 51 6.39 26.75 -1.04
CA CYS A 51 6.08 26.40 0.35
C CYS A 51 5.35 27.51 1.14
N ARG A 52 5.46 28.76 0.69
CA ARG A 52 4.81 29.92 1.32
C ARG A 52 3.39 30.19 0.78
N PHE A 53 2.99 29.55 -0.32
CA PHE A 53 1.67 29.74 -0.91
C PHE A 53 0.67 28.76 -0.31
N LYS A 54 -0.39 29.31 0.30
CA LYS A 54 -1.53 28.53 0.80
C LYS A 54 -2.69 28.69 -0.17
N ILE A 55 -2.97 27.65 -0.93
CA ILE A 55 -4.10 27.58 -1.85
C ILE A 55 -5.02 26.46 -1.35
N ASP A 56 -6.30 26.77 -1.21
CA ASP A 56 -7.31 25.77 -0.91
C ASP A 56 -7.52 24.87 -2.14
N LEU A 57 -7.28 23.58 -1.97
CA LEU A 57 -7.39 22.60 -3.04
C LEU A 57 -8.84 22.37 -3.39
N ARG A 58 -9.14 22.46 -4.68
CA ARG A 58 -10.44 22.07 -5.21
C ARG A 58 -10.41 20.58 -5.56
N ASN A 59 -11.59 20.00 -5.70
CA ASN A 59 -11.78 18.60 -6.10
C ASN A 59 -10.97 18.18 -7.33
N ARG A 60 -10.92 19.03 -8.37
CA ARG A 60 -10.14 18.79 -9.60
C ARG A 60 -8.63 18.68 -9.35
N ASP A 61 -8.11 19.44 -8.38
CA ASP A 61 -6.69 19.46 -8.05
C ASP A 61 -6.29 18.15 -7.35
N GLY A 62 -7.23 17.54 -6.61
CA GLY A 62 -7.09 16.21 -6.03
C GLY A 62 -6.86 15.11 -7.07
N PHE A 63 -7.62 15.11 -8.17
CA PHE A 63 -7.43 14.13 -9.25
C PHE A 63 -6.03 14.23 -9.88
N ILE A 64 -5.59 15.44 -10.21
CA ILE A 64 -4.27 15.69 -10.79
C ILE A 64 -3.18 15.24 -9.80
N LEU A 65 -3.33 15.58 -8.53
CA LEU A 65 -2.37 15.22 -7.49
C LEU A 65 -2.20 13.70 -7.38
N VAL A 66 -3.29 12.94 -7.42
CA VAL A 66 -3.26 11.48 -7.34
C VAL A 66 -2.49 10.92 -8.54
N VAL A 67 -2.86 11.30 -9.77
CA VAL A 67 -2.19 10.80 -10.98
C VAL A 67 -0.70 11.14 -10.96
N VAL A 68 -0.35 12.38 -10.65
CA VAL A 68 1.06 12.83 -10.59
C VAL A 68 1.82 12.07 -9.50
N PHE A 69 1.21 11.85 -8.33
CA PHE A 69 1.84 11.10 -7.25
C PHE A 69 2.14 9.65 -7.66
N TRP A 70 1.17 8.94 -8.23
CA TRP A 70 1.37 7.55 -8.67
C TRP A 70 2.44 7.43 -9.75
N VAL A 71 2.45 8.34 -10.74
CA VAL A 71 3.47 8.36 -11.80
C VAL A 71 4.85 8.64 -11.22
N LEU A 72 5.01 9.70 -10.40
CA LEU A 72 6.31 10.06 -9.86
C LEU A 72 6.84 9.04 -8.85
N SER A 73 5.99 8.49 -7.99
CA SER A 73 6.38 7.41 -7.06
C SER A 73 6.77 6.13 -7.80
N SER A 74 6.14 5.82 -8.93
CA SER A 74 6.54 4.66 -9.75
C SER A 74 7.91 4.87 -10.42
N LEU A 75 8.18 6.08 -10.92
CA LEU A 75 9.46 6.40 -11.56
C LEU A 75 10.61 6.49 -10.53
N LEU A 76 10.37 7.17 -9.41
CA LEU A 76 11.38 7.35 -8.36
C LEU A 76 11.56 6.09 -7.51
N GLY A 77 10.50 5.29 -7.33
CA GLY A 77 10.58 3.97 -6.68
C GLY A 77 11.33 2.94 -7.52
N ALA A 78 11.54 3.17 -8.81
CA ALA A 78 12.39 2.31 -9.63
C ALA A 78 13.89 2.50 -9.34
N LEU A 79 14.28 3.62 -8.70
CA LEU A 79 15.69 3.97 -8.49
C LEU A 79 16.50 2.90 -7.74
N PRO A 80 16.02 2.30 -6.63
CA PRO A 80 16.78 1.25 -5.95
C PRO A 80 17.09 0.05 -6.85
N PHE A 81 16.19 -0.30 -7.78
CA PHE A 81 16.41 -1.40 -8.72
C PHE A 81 17.37 -1.01 -9.87
N ILE A 82 17.37 0.26 -10.28
CA ILE A 82 18.25 0.75 -11.37
C ILE A 82 19.68 0.95 -10.86
N LEU A 83 19.83 1.40 -9.61
CA LEU A 83 21.11 1.72 -9.00
C LEU A 83 21.77 0.50 -8.36
N SER A 84 21.03 -0.58 -8.13
CA SER A 84 21.56 -1.82 -7.60
C SER A 84 22.12 -2.69 -8.71
N ASP A 85 23.31 -3.26 -8.49
CA ASP A 85 23.91 -4.25 -9.39
C ASP A 85 23.26 -5.64 -9.26
N GLN A 86 22.39 -5.84 -8.25
CA GLN A 86 21.74 -7.11 -7.95
C GLN A 86 20.27 -6.88 -7.54
N PRO A 87 19.31 -6.90 -8.49
CA PRO A 87 19.44 -7.40 -9.86
C PRO A 87 19.86 -6.32 -10.88
N GLU A 88 20.75 -6.67 -11.80
CA GLU A 88 21.02 -5.85 -12.99
C GLU A 88 19.83 -5.95 -13.96
N ILE A 89 19.02 -4.89 -14.01
CA ILE A 89 17.83 -4.84 -14.88
C ILE A 89 17.75 -3.53 -15.66
N ARG A 90 17.02 -3.55 -16.77
CA ARG A 90 16.82 -2.37 -17.61
C ARG A 90 15.90 -1.37 -16.89
N PHE A 91 16.01 -0.10 -17.26
CA PHE A 91 15.13 0.96 -16.73
C PHE A 91 13.63 0.62 -16.85
N VAL A 92 13.21 0.12 -18.01
CA VAL A 92 11.79 -0.22 -18.27
C VAL A 92 11.32 -1.36 -17.36
N ASP A 93 12.22 -2.31 -17.10
CA ASP A 93 11.99 -3.47 -16.25
C ASP A 93 11.84 -3.05 -14.78
N ALA A 94 12.72 -2.17 -14.30
CA ALA A 94 12.63 -1.57 -12.97
C ALA A 94 11.34 -0.76 -12.75
N VAL A 95 10.94 0.04 -13.75
CA VAL A 95 9.68 0.78 -13.71
C VAL A 95 8.49 -0.18 -13.72
N PHE A 96 8.52 -1.24 -14.53
CA PHE A 96 7.45 -2.25 -14.54
C PHE A 96 7.28 -2.92 -13.18
N GLU A 97 8.38 -3.37 -12.57
CA GLU A 97 8.36 -4.02 -11.25
C GLU A 97 7.81 -3.06 -10.18
N THR A 98 8.21 -1.78 -10.23
CA THR A 98 7.74 -0.75 -9.28
C THR A 98 6.27 -0.41 -9.46
N VAL A 99 5.81 -0.23 -10.71
CA VAL A 99 4.40 0.01 -11.03
C VAL A 99 3.57 -1.16 -10.56
N SER A 100 3.98 -2.38 -10.90
CA SER A 100 3.30 -3.61 -10.48
C SER A 100 3.21 -3.72 -8.96
N GLY A 101 4.30 -3.41 -8.26
CA GLY A 101 4.36 -3.38 -6.81
C GLY A 101 3.41 -2.35 -6.18
N LEU A 102 3.55 -1.08 -6.57
CA LEU A 102 2.73 0.01 -6.00
C LEU A 102 1.24 -0.18 -6.31
N THR A 103 0.90 -0.68 -7.49
CA THR A 103 -0.50 -0.89 -7.88
C THR A 103 -1.08 -2.18 -7.32
N THR A 104 -0.31 -2.93 -6.52
CA THR A 104 -0.68 -4.25 -5.99
C THR A 104 -1.12 -5.22 -7.11
N THR A 105 -0.46 -5.16 -8.26
CA THR A 105 -0.75 -6.04 -9.41
C THR A 105 -0.06 -7.40 -9.27
N GLY A 106 1.17 -7.42 -8.74
CA GLY A 106 1.91 -8.66 -8.48
C GLY A 106 2.54 -9.34 -9.70
N ALA A 107 2.43 -8.75 -10.89
CA ALA A 107 3.16 -9.23 -12.06
C ALA A 107 4.65 -8.93 -11.89
N SER A 108 5.51 -9.93 -12.00
CA SER A 108 6.96 -9.76 -11.89
C SER A 108 7.66 -10.27 -13.13
N ILE A 109 8.75 -9.59 -13.46
CA ILE A 109 9.70 -9.98 -14.51
C ILE A 109 11.01 -10.51 -13.93
N LEU A 110 11.18 -10.40 -12.61
CA LEU A 110 12.35 -10.89 -11.88
C LEU A 110 12.20 -12.39 -11.65
N SER A 111 13.32 -13.09 -11.73
CA SER A 111 13.46 -14.52 -11.43
C SER A 111 14.75 -14.76 -10.65
N GLY A 112 14.90 -15.93 -10.04
CA GLY A 112 16.03 -16.20 -9.13
C GLY A 112 15.89 -15.45 -7.80
N LEU A 113 14.65 -15.18 -7.38
CA LEU A 113 14.36 -14.39 -6.17
C LEU A 113 14.99 -14.99 -4.91
N ASP A 114 15.09 -16.32 -4.85
CA ASP A 114 15.67 -17.06 -3.72
C ASP A 114 17.15 -16.70 -3.42
N THR A 115 17.86 -16.15 -4.41
CA THR A 115 19.28 -15.74 -4.30
C THR A 115 19.48 -14.23 -4.27
N MET A 116 18.40 -13.46 -4.34
CA MET A 116 18.45 -12.00 -4.40
C MET A 116 18.70 -11.38 -3.02
N PRO A 117 19.31 -10.18 -2.93
CA PRO A 117 19.44 -9.48 -1.65
C PRO A 117 18.10 -9.31 -0.94
N ARG A 118 18.08 -9.56 0.37
CA ARG A 118 16.87 -9.50 1.20
C ARG A 118 16.24 -8.12 1.20
N ALA A 119 17.04 -7.06 1.11
CA ALA A 119 16.54 -5.70 1.01
C ALA A 119 15.69 -5.47 -0.25
N ILE A 120 16.06 -6.08 -1.38
CA ILE A 120 15.30 -5.97 -2.64
C ILE A 120 13.98 -6.75 -2.52
N LEU A 121 14.02 -7.97 -1.98
CA LEU A 121 12.80 -8.77 -1.73
C LEU A 121 11.85 -8.05 -0.76
N TYR A 122 12.40 -7.48 0.31
CA TYR A 122 11.64 -6.67 1.26
C TYR A 122 11.07 -5.43 0.61
N TYR A 123 11.84 -4.72 -0.21
CA TYR A 123 11.37 -3.52 -0.90
C TYR A 123 10.20 -3.84 -1.83
N ARG A 124 10.27 -4.94 -2.59
CA ARG A 124 9.15 -5.44 -3.42
C ARG A 124 7.89 -5.65 -2.58
N ALA A 125 8.01 -6.36 -1.46
CA ALA A 125 6.88 -6.58 -0.54
C ALA A 125 6.35 -5.25 0.06
N GLN A 126 7.25 -4.32 0.40
CA GLN A 126 6.89 -3.02 0.93
C GLN A 126 6.14 -2.16 -0.10
N LEU A 127 6.45 -2.27 -1.40
CA LEU A 127 5.69 -1.57 -2.44
C LEU A 127 4.21 -2.00 -2.44
N HIS A 128 3.92 -3.29 -2.23
CA HIS A 128 2.55 -3.77 -2.03
C HIS A 128 1.91 -3.17 -0.78
N PHE A 129 2.66 -3.13 0.32
CA PHE A 129 2.18 -2.53 1.57
C PHE A 129 1.79 -1.04 1.38
N LEU A 130 2.65 -0.25 0.73
CA LEU A 130 2.43 1.17 0.43
C LEU A 130 1.30 1.37 -0.59
N GLY A 131 1.23 0.51 -1.60
CA GLY A 131 0.18 0.49 -2.60
C GLY A 131 -1.21 0.24 -2.01
N GLY A 132 -1.32 -0.82 -1.21
CA GLY A 132 -2.56 -1.22 -0.55
C GLY A 132 -3.13 -0.12 0.34
N ILE A 133 -2.29 0.53 1.16
CA ILE A 133 -2.76 1.69 1.94
C ILE A 133 -3.14 2.86 1.03
N GLY A 134 -2.37 3.11 -0.04
CA GLY A 134 -2.65 4.16 -1.01
C GLY A 134 -4.06 4.05 -1.59
N ILE A 135 -4.44 2.84 -2.02
CA ILE A 135 -5.78 2.57 -2.57
C ILE A 135 -6.85 2.69 -1.48
N VAL A 136 -6.63 2.14 -0.28
CA VAL A 136 -7.61 2.22 0.84
C VAL A 136 -7.90 3.67 1.23
N VAL A 137 -6.87 4.51 1.37
CA VAL A 137 -7.03 5.92 1.73
C VAL A 137 -7.64 6.71 0.57
N LEU A 138 -7.23 6.42 -0.67
CA LEU A 138 -7.77 7.07 -1.85
C LEU A 138 -9.27 6.78 -2.04
N ALA A 139 -9.69 5.53 -1.85
CA ALA A 139 -11.09 5.14 -1.93
C ALA A 139 -11.93 5.99 -0.96
N VAL A 140 -11.49 6.16 0.28
CA VAL A 140 -12.23 6.97 1.27
C VAL A 140 -12.19 8.47 0.99
N ALA A 141 -11.09 8.98 0.45
CA ALA A 141 -11.01 10.38 0.05
C ALA A 141 -11.90 10.70 -1.16
N LEU A 142 -12.03 9.77 -2.12
CA LEU A 142 -12.77 9.96 -3.37
C LEU A 142 -14.25 9.51 -3.28
N LEU A 143 -14.62 8.58 -2.41
CA LEU A 143 -15.99 8.07 -2.26
C LEU A 143 -17.05 9.19 -2.08
N PRO A 144 -16.83 10.21 -1.21
CA PRO A 144 -17.77 11.33 -1.09
C PRO A 144 -17.95 12.14 -2.39
N MET A 145 -16.93 12.15 -3.25
CA MET A 145 -16.88 12.94 -4.48
C MET A 145 -17.46 12.19 -5.68
N LEU A 146 -17.31 10.86 -5.71
CA LEU A 146 -17.86 10.00 -6.77
C LEU A 146 -19.37 9.74 -6.62
N GLY A 147 -19.99 10.18 -5.51
CA GLY A 147 -21.44 10.04 -5.29
C GLY A 147 -21.92 8.60 -5.01
N ILE A 148 -21.00 7.64 -5.00
CA ILE A 148 -21.23 6.21 -4.72
C ILE A 148 -21.15 6.05 -3.20
N GLY A 149 -22.29 5.89 -2.52
CA GLY A 149 -22.36 5.79 -1.06
C GLY A 149 -23.50 6.55 -0.38
N GLY A 150 -24.48 7.04 -1.13
CA GLY A 150 -25.69 7.66 -0.56
C GLY A 150 -25.50 9.09 -0.01
N MET A 151 -24.30 9.67 -0.11
CA MET A 151 -24.04 11.05 0.32
C MET A 151 -24.86 12.10 -0.46
N GLN A 152 -25.36 11.75 -1.66
CA GLN A 152 -26.30 12.60 -2.40
C GLN A 152 -27.68 12.71 -1.72
N LEU A 153 -28.13 11.69 -0.97
CA LEU A 153 -29.37 11.77 -0.17
C LEU A 153 -29.21 12.77 0.99
N TYR A 154 -28.02 12.87 1.57
CA TYR A 154 -27.72 13.85 2.64
C TYR A 154 -27.72 15.29 2.13
N ARG A 155 -27.30 15.52 0.88
CA ARG A 155 -27.42 16.83 0.22
C ARG A 155 -28.87 17.22 -0.07
N ALA A 156 -29.76 16.25 -0.25
CA ALA A 156 -31.18 16.49 -0.48
C ALA A 156 -31.98 16.78 0.80
N SER A 157 -31.49 16.40 1.99
CA SER A 157 -32.22 16.49 3.25
C SER A 157 -31.86 17.71 4.14
N THR A 158 -31.04 18.65 3.66
CA THR A 158 -30.59 19.78 4.49
C THR A 158 -30.79 21.12 3.77
N PRO A 159 -31.80 21.93 4.12
CA PRO A 159 -31.99 23.25 3.52
C PRO A 159 -31.03 24.24 4.18
N GLY A 160 -30.02 24.69 3.43
CA GLY A 160 -29.10 25.76 3.86
C GLY A 160 -27.99 26.02 2.85
N PRO A 161 -27.42 27.25 2.79
CA PRO A 161 -26.37 27.58 1.86
C PRO A 161 -25.12 26.76 2.21
N MET A 162 -24.79 25.78 1.35
CA MET A 162 -23.53 25.04 1.39
C MET A 162 -22.37 26.02 1.14
N LYS A 163 -21.91 26.70 2.20
CA LYS A 163 -20.51 27.11 2.28
C LYS A 163 -19.71 25.82 2.29
N ASP A 164 -18.79 25.67 1.33
CA ASP A 164 -17.85 24.56 1.18
C ASP A 164 -17.56 23.87 2.53
N GLU A 165 -18.31 22.79 2.80
CA GLU A 165 -18.17 22.04 4.03
C GLU A 165 -16.76 21.47 4.00
N LYS A 166 -15.91 21.90 4.94
CA LYS A 166 -14.50 21.50 5.01
C LYS A 166 -14.42 19.97 4.93
N LEU A 167 -13.94 19.45 3.78
CA LEU A 167 -13.64 18.04 3.57
C LEU A 167 -12.58 17.52 4.55
N THR A 168 -11.77 18.42 5.13
CA THR A 168 -10.52 18.12 5.82
C THR A 168 -10.60 17.36 7.16
N PRO A 169 -11.51 17.65 8.12
CA PRO A 169 -11.43 17.00 9.45
C PRO A 169 -11.88 15.53 9.42
N ARG A 170 -13.00 15.25 8.75
CA ARG A 170 -13.63 13.91 8.74
C ARG A 170 -12.87 12.89 7.89
N ILE A 171 -12.29 13.32 6.77
CA ILE A 171 -11.47 12.44 5.90
C ILE A 171 -10.19 12.02 6.62
N THR A 172 -9.54 12.95 7.34
CA THR A 172 -8.30 12.66 8.08
C THR A 172 -8.52 11.64 9.19
N GLU A 173 -9.60 11.77 9.97
CA GLU A 173 -9.93 10.79 11.02
C GLU A 173 -10.28 9.42 10.45
N THR A 174 -11.04 9.38 9.35
CA THR A 174 -11.41 8.10 8.71
C THR A 174 -10.18 7.40 8.14
N ALA A 175 -9.29 8.13 7.45
CA ALA A 175 -8.04 7.60 6.94
C ALA A 175 -7.14 7.05 8.06
N LYS A 176 -7.06 7.74 9.21
CA LYS A 176 -6.29 7.29 10.37
C LYS A 176 -6.82 5.97 10.96
N ASN A 177 -8.14 5.82 11.04
CA ASN A 177 -8.74 4.58 11.55
C ASN A 177 -8.52 3.40 10.60
N LEU A 178 -8.62 3.64 9.29
CA LEU A 178 -8.34 2.62 8.28
C LEU A 178 -6.87 2.22 8.27
N TRP A 179 -5.96 3.18 8.47
CA TRP A 179 -4.54 2.90 8.67
C TRP A 179 -4.32 1.93 9.83
N TYR A 180 -4.95 2.15 10.99
CA TYR A 180 -4.81 1.24 12.13
C TYR A 180 -5.36 -0.17 11.85
N ILE A 181 -6.48 -0.27 11.13
CA ILE A 181 -7.03 -1.57 10.72
C ILE A 181 -6.05 -2.27 9.77
N TYR A 182 -5.52 -1.58 8.76
CA TYR A 182 -4.60 -2.14 7.79
C TYR A 182 -3.29 -2.62 8.43
N VAL A 183 -2.67 -1.80 9.28
CA VAL A 183 -1.46 -2.17 10.01
C VAL A 183 -1.74 -3.31 11.00
N GLY A 184 -2.88 -3.28 11.70
CA GLY A 184 -3.28 -4.34 12.61
C GLY A 184 -3.48 -5.68 11.90
N LEU A 185 -4.13 -5.68 10.72
CA LEU A 185 -4.29 -6.88 9.89
C LEU A 185 -2.95 -7.42 9.39
N ASN A 186 -2.05 -6.55 8.93
CA ASN A 186 -0.69 -6.95 8.54
C ASN A 186 0.06 -7.59 9.71
N PHE A 187 -0.01 -6.99 10.90
CA PHE A 187 0.63 -7.53 12.09
C PHE A 187 0.07 -8.90 12.50
N LEU A 188 -1.25 -9.08 12.46
CA LEU A 188 -1.89 -10.37 12.73
C LEU A 188 -1.51 -11.42 11.68
N CYS A 189 -1.43 -11.03 10.41
CA CYS A 189 -1.01 -11.89 9.31
C CYS A 189 0.45 -12.33 9.48
N PHE A 190 1.34 -11.40 9.82
CA PHE A 190 2.73 -11.68 10.17
C PHE A 190 2.84 -12.71 11.30
N LEU A 191 2.11 -12.52 12.41
CA LEU A 191 2.12 -13.46 13.53
C LEU A 191 1.61 -14.84 13.12
N ALA A 192 0.55 -14.91 12.31
CA ALA A 192 0.02 -16.17 11.82
C ALA A 192 1.02 -16.93 10.96
N TYR A 193 1.70 -16.26 10.01
CA TYR A 193 2.76 -16.88 9.21
C TYR A 193 3.96 -17.32 10.04
N TRP A 194 4.38 -16.49 11.00
CA TRP A 194 5.49 -16.82 11.88
C TRP A 194 5.18 -18.04 12.76
N LEU A 195 3.98 -18.10 13.35
CA LEU A 195 3.51 -19.26 14.12
C LEU A 195 3.30 -20.52 13.25
N ALA A 196 3.01 -20.36 11.96
CA ALA A 196 2.94 -21.45 11.00
C ALA A 196 4.33 -21.99 10.60
N GLY A 197 5.41 -21.36 11.04
CA GLY A 197 6.80 -21.84 10.87
C GLY A 197 7.62 -21.07 9.83
N MET A 198 7.14 -19.95 9.28
CA MET A 198 7.95 -19.11 8.39
C MET A 198 9.06 -18.40 9.17
N SER A 199 10.16 -18.08 8.48
CA SER A 199 11.15 -17.16 9.04
C SER A 199 10.52 -15.78 9.29
N PRO A 200 11.00 -14.99 10.26
CA PRO A 200 10.45 -13.65 10.49
C PRO A 200 10.54 -12.74 9.25
N PHE A 201 11.55 -12.94 8.41
CA PHE A 201 11.72 -12.19 7.16
C PHE A 201 10.65 -12.56 6.12
N ASP A 202 10.40 -13.86 5.92
CA ASP A 202 9.38 -14.30 4.97
C ASP A 202 8.00 -13.92 5.48
N ALA A 203 7.73 -14.12 6.77
CA ALA A 203 6.46 -13.79 7.40
C ALA A 203 6.09 -12.32 7.22
N ILE A 204 7.05 -11.38 7.35
CA ILE A 204 6.74 -9.95 7.15
C ILE A 204 6.49 -9.65 5.67
N CYS A 205 7.30 -10.21 4.76
CA CYS A 205 7.13 -10.02 3.32
C CYS A 205 5.77 -10.56 2.85
N TYR A 206 5.42 -11.80 3.22
CA TYR A 206 4.12 -12.39 2.90
C TYR A 206 2.96 -11.64 3.56
N SER A 207 3.12 -11.11 4.78
CA SER A 207 2.05 -10.32 5.42
C SER A 207 1.69 -9.07 4.60
N PHE A 208 2.71 -8.34 4.13
CA PHE A 208 2.55 -7.15 3.30
C PHE A 208 1.86 -7.44 1.98
N THR A 209 2.23 -8.54 1.31
CA THR A 209 1.70 -8.87 0.00
C THR A 209 0.32 -9.53 0.07
N THR A 210 0.03 -10.30 1.12
CA THR A 210 -1.27 -10.98 1.34
C THR A 210 -2.35 -9.97 1.69
N VAL A 211 -2.12 -9.07 2.65
CA VAL A 211 -3.13 -8.10 3.09
C VAL A 211 -3.37 -7.02 2.04
N ALA A 212 -2.37 -6.68 1.23
CA ALA A 212 -2.53 -5.81 0.07
C ALA A 212 -3.19 -6.51 -1.14
N LEU A 213 -3.42 -7.83 -1.08
CA LEU A 213 -3.90 -8.65 -2.19
C LEU A 213 -3.06 -8.55 -3.46
N GLY A 214 -1.75 -8.29 -3.30
CA GLY A 214 -0.89 -8.02 -4.45
C GLY A 214 -0.16 -9.23 -4.99
N GLY A 215 0.27 -10.21 -4.17
CA GLY A 215 0.82 -11.47 -4.68
C GLY A 215 2.32 -11.56 -4.99
N PHE A 216 3.13 -10.54 -4.67
CA PHE A 216 4.59 -10.70 -4.66
C PHE A 216 5.02 -11.67 -3.56
N ALA A 217 6.15 -12.33 -3.77
CA ALA A 217 6.75 -13.27 -2.84
C ALA A 217 8.29 -13.12 -2.82
N PRO A 218 8.93 -13.47 -1.69
CA PRO A 218 10.38 -13.54 -1.61
C PRO A 218 10.98 -14.75 -2.36
N HIS A 219 10.14 -15.72 -2.76
CA HIS A 219 10.53 -16.96 -3.43
C HIS A 219 9.88 -17.06 -4.80
N ASP A 220 10.58 -17.63 -5.80
CA ASP A 220 10.06 -17.80 -7.17
C ASP A 220 8.79 -18.67 -7.18
N ALA A 221 8.76 -19.73 -6.37
CA ALA A 221 7.63 -20.64 -6.24
C ALA A 221 6.45 -20.07 -5.43
N SER A 222 6.50 -18.79 -5.04
CA SER A 222 5.50 -18.15 -4.18
C SER A 222 5.24 -18.98 -2.91
N ILE A 223 3.99 -19.02 -2.41
CA ILE A 223 3.63 -19.81 -1.22
C ILE A 223 3.96 -21.30 -1.37
N GLY A 224 4.01 -21.81 -2.61
CA GLY A 224 4.37 -23.19 -2.93
C GLY A 224 5.80 -23.57 -2.55
N TYR A 225 6.68 -22.60 -2.28
CA TYR A 225 8.04 -22.82 -1.77
C TYR A 225 8.05 -23.65 -0.47
N PHE A 226 7.10 -23.41 0.43
CA PHE A 226 7.09 -24.04 1.75
C PHE A 226 6.50 -25.45 1.77
N GLN A 227 5.77 -25.84 0.73
CA GLN A 227 5.06 -27.13 0.64
C GLN A 227 4.28 -27.49 1.93
N ASN A 228 3.69 -26.47 2.57
CA ASN A 228 3.02 -26.59 3.86
C ASN A 228 1.56 -26.11 3.76
N PRO A 229 0.58 -27.03 3.82
CA PRO A 229 -0.84 -26.68 3.72
C PRO A 229 -1.30 -25.68 4.78
N ILE A 230 -0.67 -25.63 5.96
CA ILE A 230 -1.02 -24.67 7.01
C ILE A 230 -0.79 -23.24 6.52
N MET A 231 0.33 -22.99 5.84
CA MET A 231 0.66 -21.66 5.33
C MET A 231 -0.28 -21.24 4.21
N GLU A 232 -0.67 -22.17 3.33
CA GLU A 232 -1.68 -21.92 2.30
C GLU A 232 -3.03 -21.54 2.91
N TRP A 233 -3.48 -22.25 3.95
CA TRP A 233 -4.71 -21.91 4.65
C TRP A 233 -4.64 -20.56 5.37
N VAL A 234 -3.48 -20.19 5.93
CA VAL A 234 -3.26 -18.85 6.49
C VAL A 234 -3.39 -17.80 5.38
N THR A 235 -2.75 -18.02 4.22
CA THR A 235 -2.87 -17.12 3.07
C THR A 235 -4.32 -16.95 2.62
N ILE A 236 -5.05 -18.05 2.43
CA ILE A 236 -6.47 -18.03 2.04
C ILE A 236 -7.30 -17.25 3.06
N ALA A 237 -7.14 -17.54 4.35
CA ALA A 237 -7.89 -16.86 5.40
C ALA A 237 -7.66 -15.34 5.39
N PHE A 238 -6.40 -14.90 5.28
CA PHE A 238 -6.10 -13.48 5.25
C PHE A 238 -6.48 -12.81 3.93
N MET A 239 -6.45 -13.50 2.79
CA MET A 239 -7.00 -12.99 1.54
C MET A 239 -8.51 -12.76 1.63
N LEU A 240 -9.25 -13.70 2.25
CA LEU A 240 -10.69 -13.54 2.49
C LEU A 240 -11.00 -12.40 3.45
N ILE A 241 -10.13 -12.14 4.43
CA ILE A 241 -10.26 -10.98 5.31
C ILE A 241 -9.95 -9.68 4.53
N ALA A 242 -8.85 -9.66 3.78
CA ALA A 242 -8.41 -8.47 3.05
C ALA A 242 -9.35 -8.08 1.89
N MET A 243 -10.07 -9.02 1.28
CA MET A 243 -11.03 -8.69 0.20
C MET A 243 -12.29 -7.98 0.69
N VAL A 244 -12.60 -8.04 1.99
CA VAL A 244 -13.77 -7.36 2.55
C VAL A 244 -13.50 -5.87 2.63
N ASN A 245 -14.49 -5.06 2.27
CA ASN A 245 -14.43 -3.62 2.39
C ASN A 245 -14.03 -3.17 3.81
N PHE A 246 -12.91 -2.44 3.91
CA PHE A 246 -12.31 -2.04 5.19
C PHE A 246 -13.21 -1.12 6.02
N ALA A 247 -14.14 -0.40 5.38
CA ALA A 247 -15.14 0.38 6.09
C ALA A 247 -16.06 -0.48 6.98
N LEU A 248 -16.28 -1.75 6.62
CA LEU A 248 -17.06 -2.70 7.42
C LEU A 248 -16.33 -3.10 8.69
N TYR A 249 -14.99 -3.24 8.64
CA TYR A 249 -14.19 -3.47 9.85
C TYR A 249 -14.26 -2.29 10.79
N PHE A 250 -14.16 -1.07 10.26
CA PHE A 250 -14.33 0.15 11.06
C PHE A 250 -15.73 0.22 11.71
N LEU A 251 -16.78 -0.11 10.95
CA LEU A 251 -18.15 -0.13 11.46
C LEU A 251 -18.35 -1.19 12.54
N ALA A 252 -17.81 -2.40 12.33
CA ALA A 252 -17.88 -3.49 13.29
C ALA A 252 -17.16 -3.13 14.60
N TRP A 253 -15.99 -2.49 14.51
CA TRP A 253 -15.25 -1.98 15.65
C TRP A 253 -16.04 -0.92 16.43
N ARG A 254 -16.60 0.07 15.72
CA ARG A 254 -17.36 1.17 16.34
C ARG A 254 -18.65 0.69 17.01
N LEU A 255 -19.37 -0.24 16.39
CA LEU A 255 -20.62 -0.79 16.89
C LEU A 255 -20.42 -1.97 17.87
N ARG A 256 -19.17 -2.44 18.05
CA ARG A 256 -18.83 -3.66 18.79
C ARG A 256 -19.68 -4.87 18.38
N SER A 257 -20.00 -4.97 17.08
CA SER A 257 -20.88 -6.01 16.55
C SER A 257 -20.50 -6.39 15.13
N LEU A 258 -20.31 -7.69 14.89
CA LEU A 258 -20.09 -8.24 13.56
C LEU A 258 -21.39 -8.32 12.74
N SER A 259 -22.56 -8.06 13.34
CA SER A 259 -23.84 -8.13 12.62
C SER A 259 -23.89 -7.18 11.43
N ALA A 260 -23.17 -6.07 11.48
CA ALA A 260 -23.10 -5.12 10.37
C ALA A 260 -22.36 -5.70 9.15
N VAL A 261 -21.36 -6.56 9.37
CA VAL A 261 -20.61 -7.25 8.30
C VAL A 261 -21.50 -8.31 7.65
N TYR A 262 -22.12 -9.20 8.45
CA TYR A 262 -22.93 -10.31 7.92
C TYR A 262 -24.23 -9.86 7.23
N ARG A 263 -24.77 -8.70 7.61
CA ARG A 263 -25.96 -8.13 6.94
C ARG A 263 -25.62 -7.37 5.67
N ASN A 264 -24.35 -7.04 5.44
CA ASN A 264 -23.95 -6.27 4.27
C ASN A 264 -24.14 -7.11 2.99
N PRO A 265 -24.85 -6.60 1.96
CA PRO A 265 -25.14 -7.35 0.75
C PRO A 265 -23.89 -7.64 -0.10
N GLU A 266 -22.90 -6.73 -0.11
CA GLU A 266 -21.62 -6.91 -0.82
C GLU A 266 -20.83 -8.06 -0.18
N PHE A 267 -20.68 -8.08 1.14
CA PHE A 267 -20.02 -9.18 1.86
C PHE A 267 -20.69 -10.53 1.58
N ARG A 268 -22.03 -10.59 1.68
CA ARG A 268 -22.79 -11.82 1.42
C ARG A 268 -22.66 -12.28 -0.04
N PHE A 269 -22.63 -11.35 -0.98
CA PHE A 269 -22.44 -11.66 -2.39
C PHE A 269 -21.03 -12.22 -2.65
N CYS A 270 -19.98 -11.53 -2.17
CA CYS A 270 -18.60 -12.00 -2.31
C CYS A 270 -18.42 -13.40 -1.72
N MET A 271 -18.92 -13.65 -0.50
CA MET A 271 -18.79 -14.97 0.13
C MET A 271 -19.52 -16.08 -0.63
N LYS A 272 -20.66 -15.79 -1.28
CA LYS A 272 -21.35 -16.76 -2.14
C LYS A 272 -20.54 -17.09 -3.38
N VAL A 273 -19.99 -16.07 -4.04
CA VAL A 273 -19.16 -16.27 -5.24
C VAL A 273 -17.92 -17.10 -4.92
N VAL A 274 -17.29 -16.86 -3.76
CA VAL A 274 -16.14 -17.66 -3.30
C VAL A 274 -16.53 -19.11 -3.00
N ALA A 275 -17.74 -19.35 -2.48
CA ALA A 275 -18.20 -20.69 -2.13
C ALA A 275 -18.61 -21.56 -3.34
N GLY A 276 -18.91 -20.93 -4.49
CA GLY A 276 -19.44 -21.60 -5.69
C GLY A 276 -20.96 -21.55 -5.75
#